data_AF-A0A9Q1E7Q8-F1
#
_entry.id   AF-A0A9Q1E7Q8-F1
#
_cell.length_a   1.000
_cell.length_b   1.000
_cell.length_c   1.000
_cell.angle_alpha   90.00
_cell.angle_beta   90.00
_cell.angle_gamma   90.00
#
_symmetry.space_group_name_H-M   'P 1'
#
loop_
_entity.id
_entity.type
_entity.pdbx_description
1 polymer ?
#
loop_
_entity_poly.entity_id
_entity_poly.type
_entity_poly.pdbx_seq_one_letter_code
_entity_poly.pdbx_strand_id
1 'polypeptide(L)'
;SLSAVTSAPSRPPLLLPVSLLPSPLSNPSLNSPSTASDTLLTALSTSLNSLCPLVSRPTRPSPPCLWMSDALRTSRAGLRAAERMWRKSREASGLSSYQSLLVAFSTAVTAAKNNLLDPHQSGFKPGHSTETAVLSVSEMLHAAWAASPSSVLILLDLSAAFDTVDHSILLSSLSAAGIGGSALAWIESYLSERSSQVTWAGKVSAPRPLTTGLPQDSVLGPLLFSTYTKSLGPVITAHGLSYHCYADDTQLFLSFSPSDTQVSARISACLRDIQSWMDNHHLKLNPGKTELIYIPALTSPPLNLSISLGDTPLTPTPCARNLGVVMDNRLSLSENIAVVTRVCRFLLYNIRRIRPFLTIGARLPGSPRICPSIPPKAHQTLHTCQIPAFRLLRTTGTPPPPPPTSY
;
A
#
# COMPACT_ATOMS: atom_id res chain seq x y z
N SER A 1 5.30 -29.14 32.61
CA SER A 1 6.36 -30.17 32.56
C SER A 1 6.83 -30.32 31.12
N LEU A 2 7.99 -29.75 30.79
CA LEU A 2 8.96 -30.18 29.77
C LEU A 2 9.97 -29.04 29.57
N SER A 3 10.92 -28.99 30.49
CA SER A 3 12.15 -28.22 30.41
C SER A 3 13.13 -28.95 29.49
N ALA A 4 13.24 -28.54 28.23
CA ALA A 4 14.35 -28.95 27.37
C ALA A 4 15.51 -27.97 27.60
N VAL A 5 16.24 -28.18 28.70
CA VAL A 5 17.55 -27.57 28.92
C VAL A 5 18.51 -28.29 27.98
N THR A 6 18.80 -27.69 26.83
CA THR A 6 19.90 -28.13 25.97
C THR A 6 21.21 -27.88 26.72
N SER A 7 21.83 -28.96 27.19
CA SER A 7 23.17 -28.98 27.75
C SER A 7 24.17 -28.38 26.74
N ALA A 8 24.66 -27.18 27.02
CA ALA A 8 25.83 -26.66 26.32
C ALA A 8 27.02 -27.61 26.62
N PRO A 9 27.81 -28.02 25.62
CA PRO A 9 29.02 -28.79 25.89
C PRO A 9 29.95 -27.91 26.74
N SER A 10 30.35 -28.42 27.90
CA SER A 10 31.35 -27.78 28.76
C SER A 10 32.63 -27.55 27.97
N ARG A 11 32.94 -26.30 27.64
CA ARG A 11 34.23 -25.94 27.05
C ARG A 11 35.32 -26.22 28.09
N PRO A 12 36.38 -26.99 27.76
CA PRO A 12 37.51 -27.15 28.66
C PRO A 12 38.19 -25.79 28.87
N PRO A 13 38.88 -25.58 30.01
CA PRO A 13 39.67 -24.38 30.20
C PRO A 13 40.78 -24.36 29.14
N LEU A 14 40.77 -23.34 28.28
CA LEU A 14 41.86 -23.08 27.33
C LEU A 14 43.08 -22.58 28.12
N LEU A 15 43.80 -23.50 28.75
CA LEU A 15 45.16 -23.25 29.19
C LEU A 15 46.05 -23.33 27.95
N LEU A 16 46.48 -22.16 27.46
CA LEU A 16 47.52 -22.05 26.43
C LEU A 16 48.77 -22.79 26.92
N PRO A 17 49.23 -23.84 26.25
CA PRO A 17 50.55 -24.42 26.52
C PRO A 17 51.59 -23.33 26.25
N VAL A 18 52.33 -22.91 27.27
CA VAL A 18 53.41 -21.89 27.15
C VAL A 18 54.46 -22.30 26.12
N SER A 19 54.55 -23.59 25.78
CA SER A 19 55.41 -24.17 24.75
C SER A 19 55.09 -23.77 23.30
N LEU A 20 53.94 -23.12 23.04
CA LEU A 20 53.56 -22.65 21.68
C LEU A 20 53.98 -21.20 21.40
N LEU A 21 54.39 -20.44 22.42
CA LEU A 21 54.93 -19.09 22.23
C LEU A 21 56.44 -19.19 21.96
N PRO A 22 56.97 -18.50 20.94
CA PRO A 22 58.41 -18.51 20.67
C PRO A 22 59.16 -17.93 21.87
N SER A 23 60.05 -18.73 22.46
CA SER A 23 60.93 -18.27 23.54
C SER A 23 61.81 -17.13 23.05
N PRO A 24 61.92 -16.00 23.77
CA PRO A 24 62.70 -14.83 23.34
C PRO A 24 64.21 -15.11 23.23
N LEU A 25 64.67 -16.27 23.71
CA LEU A 25 66.08 -16.67 23.77
C LEU A 25 66.52 -17.58 22.59
N SER A 26 65.62 -17.95 21.68
CA SER A 26 65.91 -18.96 20.64
C SER A 26 65.85 -18.47 19.18
N ASN A 27 65.57 -17.18 18.93
CA ASN A 27 65.53 -16.62 17.57
C ASN A 27 66.65 -15.59 17.34
N PRO A 28 67.77 -15.95 16.67
CA PRO A 28 68.92 -15.07 16.47
C PRO A 28 68.73 -14.00 15.37
N SER A 29 67.50 -13.72 14.92
CA SER A 29 67.23 -12.82 13.79
C SER A 29 66.11 -11.79 14.05
N LEU A 30 66.04 -11.25 15.26
CA LEU A 30 65.16 -10.13 15.61
C LEU A 30 65.90 -8.80 15.42
N ASN A 31 66.27 -8.50 14.18
CA ASN A 31 67.14 -7.36 13.86
C ASN A 31 66.40 -6.01 13.77
N SER A 32 65.06 -5.99 13.89
CA SER A 32 64.30 -4.76 14.10
C SER A 32 62.98 -5.00 14.88
N PRO A 33 62.42 -3.96 15.54
CA PRO A 33 61.15 -4.06 16.26
C PRO A 33 59.96 -4.47 15.38
N SER A 34 59.99 -4.13 14.09
CA SER A 34 58.95 -4.53 13.14
C SER A 34 59.02 -6.03 12.83
N THR A 35 60.23 -6.58 12.61
CA THR A 35 60.40 -8.04 12.39
C THR A 35 59.97 -8.83 13.61
N ALA A 36 60.23 -8.32 14.82
CA ALA A 36 59.78 -8.93 16.06
C ALA A 36 58.25 -8.99 16.20
N SER A 37 57.57 -7.87 15.90
CA SER A 37 56.11 -7.83 15.91
C SER A 37 55.51 -8.76 14.88
N ASP A 38 56.04 -8.78 13.66
CA ASP A 38 55.53 -9.64 12.59
C ASP A 38 55.69 -11.13 12.93
N THR A 39 56.84 -11.50 13.51
CA THR A 39 57.10 -12.90 13.90
C THR A 39 56.17 -13.34 15.03
N LEU A 40 55.93 -12.47 16.02
CA LEU A 40 55.04 -12.75 17.14
C LEU A 40 53.57 -12.80 16.70
N LEU A 41 53.13 -11.89 15.83
CA LEU A 41 51.78 -11.91 15.23
C LEU A 41 51.59 -13.17 14.38
N THR A 42 52.60 -13.60 13.63
CA THR A 42 52.55 -14.82 12.82
C THR A 42 52.43 -16.06 13.72
N ALA A 43 53.22 -16.14 14.78
CA ALA A 43 53.18 -17.25 15.73
C ALA A 43 51.86 -17.33 16.53
N LEU A 44 51.31 -16.17 16.91
CA LEU A 44 49.99 -16.10 17.54
C LEU A 44 48.89 -16.51 16.56
N SER A 45 48.96 -16.07 15.30
CA SER A 45 48.00 -16.44 14.26
C SER A 45 48.00 -17.95 13.98
N THR A 46 49.18 -18.56 13.85
CA THR A 46 49.30 -20.02 13.65
C THR A 46 48.81 -20.80 14.87
N SER A 47 49.13 -20.34 16.08
CA SER A 47 48.63 -20.96 17.32
C SER A 47 47.11 -20.84 17.45
N LEU A 48 46.53 -19.69 17.12
CA LEU A 48 45.08 -19.48 17.10
C LEU A 48 44.38 -20.37 16.07
N ASN A 49 44.95 -20.51 14.87
CA ASN A 49 44.41 -21.40 13.84
C ASN A 49 44.43 -22.88 14.27
N SER A 50 45.42 -23.28 15.07
CA SER A 50 45.52 -24.66 15.60
C SER A 50 44.57 -24.91 16.78
N LEU A 51 44.51 -23.98 17.74
CA LEU A 51 43.70 -24.13 18.95
C LEU A 51 42.21 -23.85 18.72
N CYS A 52 41.91 -22.95 17.79
CA CYS A 52 40.57 -22.47 17.45
C CYS A 52 40.42 -22.40 15.92
N PRO A 53 40.40 -23.54 15.21
CA PRO A 53 40.23 -23.53 13.76
C PRO A 53 38.94 -22.79 13.41
N LEU A 54 39.02 -21.92 12.40
CA LEU A 54 37.87 -21.18 11.89
C LEU A 54 36.87 -22.15 11.25
N VAL A 55 35.96 -22.69 12.06
CA VAL A 55 34.81 -23.43 11.56
C VAL A 55 33.76 -22.41 11.14
N SER A 56 33.61 -22.20 9.84
CA SER A 56 32.49 -21.42 9.32
C SER A 56 31.20 -22.15 9.68
N ARG A 57 30.33 -21.51 10.46
CA ARG A 57 28.97 -22.02 10.68
C ARG A 57 28.27 -22.08 9.32
N PRO A 58 27.63 -23.21 8.95
CA PRO A 58 26.76 -23.23 7.78
C PRO A 58 25.74 -22.12 7.93
N THR A 59 25.73 -21.17 7.00
CA THR A 59 24.69 -20.16 6.94
C THR A 59 23.39 -20.88 6.64
N ARG A 60 22.41 -20.79 7.55
CA ARG A 60 21.05 -21.27 7.24
C ARG A 60 20.60 -20.49 6.00
N PRO A 61 20.18 -21.15 4.90
CA PRO A 61 19.68 -20.43 3.75
C PRO A 61 18.48 -19.61 4.20
N SER A 62 18.65 -18.29 4.22
CA SER A 62 17.54 -17.38 4.41
C SER A 62 16.66 -17.47 3.16
N PRO A 63 15.33 -17.58 3.29
CA PRO A 63 14.46 -17.52 2.13
C PRO A 63 14.77 -16.26 1.31
N PRO A 64 14.76 -16.36 -0.03
CA PRO A 64 15.08 -15.23 -0.88
C PRO A 64 14.12 -14.07 -0.61
N CYS A 65 14.66 -12.96 -0.12
CA CYS A 65 13.89 -11.74 0.08
C CYS A 65 13.72 -11.06 -1.29
N LEU A 66 12.52 -11.17 -1.88
CA LEU A 66 12.24 -10.74 -3.25
C LEU A 66 12.53 -9.25 -3.51
N TRP A 67 12.32 -8.39 -2.51
CA TRP A 67 12.56 -6.95 -2.65
C TRP A 67 13.99 -6.53 -2.31
N MET A 68 14.72 -7.33 -1.51
CA MET A 68 16.09 -6.99 -1.10
C MET A 68 17.09 -7.67 -2.03
N SER A 69 17.37 -7.02 -3.16
CA SER A 69 18.38 -7.46 -4.13
C SER A 69 19.81 -7.33 -3.57
N ASP A 70 20.78 -8.02 -4.18
CA ASP A 70 22.19 -7.86 -3.80
C ASP A 70 22.70 -6.44 -4.01
N ALA A 71 22.22 -5.74 -5.04
CA ALA A 71 22.50 -4.32 -5.24
C ALA A 71 22.04 -3.47 -4.05
N LEU A 72 20.84 -3.71 -3.53
CA LEU A 72 20.33 -3.03 -2.33
C LEU A 72 21.10 -3.41 -1.07
N ARG A 73 21.53 -4.67 -0.92
CA ARG A 73 22.37 -5.10 0.20
C ARG A 73 23.71 -4.36 0.19
N THR A 74 24.34 -4.25 -0.99
CA THR A 74 25.60 -3.52 -1.17
C THR A 74 25.43 -2.03 -0.91
N SER A 75 24.36 -1.42 -1.44
CA SER A 75 24.03 -0.01 -1.17
C SER A 75 23.84 0.26 0.33
N ARG A 76 23.13 -0.64 1.04
CA ARG A 76 22.96 -0.56 2.50
C ARG A 76 24.30 -0.66 3.23
N ALA A 77 25.18 -1.56 2.82
CA ALA A 77 26.50 -1.72 3.42
C ALA A 77 27.35 -0.44 3.24
N GLY A 78 27.34 0.14 2.04
CA GLY A 78 27.99 1.43 1.73
C GLY A 78 27.44 2.58 2.57
N LEU A 79 26.11 2.70 2.69
CA LEU A 79 25.45 3.68 3.56
C LEU A 79 25.92 3.57 5.01
N ARG A 80 25.96 2.35 5.57
CA ARG A 80 26.42 2.12 6.95
C ARG A 80 27.91 2.41 7.13
N ALA A 81 28.72 2.17 6.11
CA ALA A 81 30.14 2.54 6.13
C ALA A 81 30.29 4.07 6.19
N ALA A 82 29.59 4.80 5.33
CA ALA A 82 29.60 6.27 5.33
C ALA A 82 29.10 6.86 6.66
N GLU A 83 28.02 6.30 7.23
CA GLU A 83 27.50 6.68 8.55
C GLU A 83 28.57 6.54 9.65
N ARG A 84 29.31 5.43 9.66
CA ARG A 84 30.40 5.19 10.63
C ARG A 84 31.55 6.17 10.45
N MET A 85 31.96 6.45 9.21
CA MET A 85 33.03 7.40 8.93
C MET A 85 32.65 8.80 9.41
N TRP A 86 31.44 9.27 9.08
CA TRP A 86 30.96 10.58 9.53
C TRP A 86 30.85 10.67 11.04
N ARG A 87 30.34 9.63 11.73
CA ARG A 87 30.28 9.64 13.21
C ARG A 87 31.65 9.77 13.86
N LYS A 88 32.70 9.25 13.20
CA LYS A 88 34.09 9.31 13.66
C LYS A 88 34.73 10.67 13.36
N SER A 89 34.62 11.19 12.14
CA SER A 89 35.29 12.43 11.73
C SER A 89 34.52 13.71 12.12
N ARG A 90 33.19 13.64 12.17
CA ARG A 90 32.26 14.77 12.36
C ARG A 90 32.40 15.90 11.32
N GLU A 91 33.01 15.60 10.18
CA GLU A 91 33.21 16.55 9.08
C GLU A 91 31.94 16.75 8.24
N ALA A 92 31.78 17.96 7.69
CA ALA A 92 30.65 18.30 6.83
C ALA A 92 30.65 17.53 5.48
N SER A 93 31.84 17.24 4.94
CA SER A 93 32.02 16.41 3.74
C SER A 93 31.47 14.99 3.95
N GLY A 94 31.80 14.38 5.09
CA GLY A 94 31.29 13.07 5.50
C GLY A 94 29.78 13.06 5.71
N LEU A 95 29.22 14.13 6.28
CA LEU A 95 27.76 14.28 6.45
C LEU A 95 27.04 14.33 5.10
N SER A 96 27.54 15.15 4.18
CA SER A 96 26.96 15.30 2.83
C SER A 96 26.99 13.99 2.05
N SER A 97 28.13 13.26 2.09
CA SER A 97 28.25 11.93 1.47
C SER A 97 27.27 10.92 2.06
N TYR A 98 27.15 10.87 3.39
CA TYR A 98 26.17 10.02 4.06
C TYR A 98 24.73 10.38 3.68
N GLN A 99 24.37 11.67 3.66
CA GLN A 99 23.03 12.14 3.29
C GLN A 99 22.68 11.77 1.84
N SER A 100 23.61 11.96 0.90
CA SER A 100 23.41 11.57 -0.50
C SER A 100 23.15 10.07 -0.65
N LEU A 101 23.97 9.23 0.01
CA LEU A 101 23.78 7.78 0.03
C LEU A 101 22.48 7.37 0.72
N LEU A 102 22.07 8.10 1.77
CA LEU A 102 20.81 7.83 2.47
C LEU A 102 19.61 8.08 1.56
N VAL A 103 19.61 9.19 0.83
CA VAL A 103 18.58 9.51 -0.16
C VAL A 103 18.57 8.44 -1.26
N ALA A 104 19.71 8.12 -1.86
CA ALA A 104 19.81 7.12 -2.92
C ALA A 104 19.31 5.74 -2.45
N PHE A 105 19.73 5.28 -1.27
CA PHE A 105 19.28 4.02 -0.70
C PHE A 105 17.79 4.03 -0.39
N SER A 106 17.27 5.10 0.22
CA SER A 106 15.85 5.25 0.54
C SER A 106 14.98 5.20 -0.73
N THR A 107 15.39 5.91 -1.79
CA THR A 107 14.70 5.90 -3.09
C THR A 107 14.73 4.50 -3.71
N ALA A 108 15.88 3.83 -3.70
CA ALA A 108 16.01 2.48 -4.26
C ALA A 108 15.16 1.44 -3.49
N VAL A 109 15.10 1.54 -2.17
CA VAL A 109 14.22 0.69 -1.35
C VAL A 109 12.76 0.97 -1.65
N THR A 110 12.38 2.24 -1.80
CA THR A 110 11.00 2.63 -2.13
C THR A 110 10.59 2.07 -3.49
N ALA A 111 11.47 2.18 -4.50
CA ALA A 111 11.24 1.61 -5.83
C ALA A 111 11.09 0.08 -5.79
N ALA A 112 11.98 -0.62 -5.08
CA ALA A 112 11.90 -2.07 -4.96
C ALA A 112 10.64 -2.55 -4.23
N LYS A 113 10.18 -1.80 -3.21
CA LYS A 113 8.91 -2.06 -2.53
C LYS A 113 7.71 -1.79 -3.43
N ASN A 114 7.76 -0.79 -4.29
CA ASN A 114 6.67 -0.51 -5.23
C ASN A 114 6.44 -1.67 -6.22
N ASN A 115 7.48 -2.43 -6.56
CA ASN A 115 7.35 -3.65 -7.39
C ASN A 115 6.60 -4.80 -6.66
N LEU A 116 6.44 -4.72 -5.33
CA LEU A 116 5.65 -5.68 -4.58
C LEU A 116 4.15 -5.44 -4.73
N LEU A 117 3.73 -4.23 -5.09
CA LEU A 117 2.33 -3.91 -5.36
C LEU A 117 2.07 -3.92 -6.87
N ASP A 118 0.80 -3.91 -7.23
CA ASP A 118 0.39 -3.71 -8.61
C ASP A 118 0.72 -2.27 -9.05
N PRO A 119 1.45 -2.06 -10.16
CA PRO A 119 1.72 -0.71 -10.68
C PRO A 119 0.45 0.08 -11.04
N HIS A 120 -0.64 -0.61 -11.37
CA HIS A 120 -1.93 -0.02 -11.73
C HIS A 120 -2.88 0.14 -10.53
N GLN A 121 -2.41 -0.09 -9.31
CA GLN A 121 -3.14 0.19 -8.07
C GLN A 121 -2.71 1.55 -7.48
N SER A 122 -3.66 2.48 -7.43
CA SER A 122 -3.47 3.84 -6.87
C SER A 122 -4.08 4.03 -5.49
N GLY A 123 -4.93 3.10 -5.04
CA GLY A 123 -5.58 3.17 -3.74
C GLY A 123 -4.57 3.19 -2.59
N PHE A 124 -4.74 4.12 -1.65
CA PHE A 124 -3.96 4.21 -0.42
C PHE A 124 -2.43 4.27 -0.61
N LYS A 125 -1.98 4.77 -1.76
CA LYS A 125 -0.57 4.88 -2.12
C LYS A 125 -0.09 6.34 -2.07
N PRO A 126 1.08 6.63 -1.48
CA PRO A 126 1.64 7.98 -1.47
C PRO A 126 1.81 8.54 -2.88
N GLY A 127 1.38 9.78 -3.11
CA GLY A 127 1.45 10.43 -4.42
C GLY A 127 0.32 10.05 -5.39
N HIS A 128 -0.62 9.22 -4.97
CA HIS A 128 -1.81 8.85 -5.74
C HIS A 128 -3.09 9.34 -5.04
N SER A 129 -4.09 9.70 -5.83
CA SER A 129 -5.43 10.10 -5.39
C SER A 129 -6.50 9.57 -6.34
N THR A 130 -7.77 9.74 -5.98
CA THR A 130 -8.88 9.48 -6.92
C THR A 130 -8.76 10.35 -8.17
N GLU A 131 -8.28 11.59 -8.03
CA GLU A 131 -8.06 12.50 -9.15
C GLU A 131 -6.98 11.97 -10.10
N THR A 132 -5.84 11.50 -9.59
CA THR A 132 -4.78 10.96 -10.45
C THR A 132 -5.22 9.69 -11.17
N ALA A 133 -6.01 8.84 -10.50
CA ALA A 133 -6.56 7.62 -11.07
C ALA A 133 -7.54 7.91 -12.22
N VAL A 134 -8.52 8.78 -11.95
CA VAL A 134 -9.49 9.24 -12.94
C VAL A 134 -8.80 9.95 -14.10
N LEU A 135 -7.84 10.83 -13.82
CA LEU A 135 -7.09 11.56 -14.86
C LEU A 135 -6.32 10.59 -15.75
N SER A 136 -5.65 9.58 -15.19
CA SER A 136 -4.91 8.58 -15.97
C SER A 136 -5.82 7.85 -16.95
N VAL A 137 -6.99 7.37 -16.49
CA VAL A 137 -7.95 6.66 -17.34
C VAL A 137 -8.56 7.60 -18.38
N SER A 138 -8.98 8.81 -17.98
CA SER A 138 -9.53 9.81 -18.90
C SER A 138 -8.54 10.20 -19.99
N GLU A 139 -7.27 10.42 -19.65
CA GLU A 139 -6.23 10.78 -20.63
C GLU A 139 -6.02 9.67 -21.66
N MET A 140 -5.97 8.40 -21.21
CA MET A 140 -5.88 7.26 -22.14
C MET A 140 -7.10 7.18 -23.06
N LEU A 141 -8.30 7.41 -22.54
CA LEU A 141 -9.52 7.39 -23.35
C LEU A 141 -9.60 8.58 -24.32
N HIS A 142 -9.15 9.78 -23.91
CA HIS A 142 -9.07 10.95 -24.79
C HIS A 142 -8.02 10.76 -25.89
N ALA A 143 -6.83 10.28 -25.54
CA ALA A 143 -5.76 9.98 -26.49
C ALA A 143 -6.20 8.92 -27.50
N ALA A 144 -6.87 7.86 -27.03
CA ALA A 144 -7.52 6.89 -27.89
C ALA A 144 -8.51 7.60 -28.79
N TRP A 145 -9.53 8.27 -28.26
CA TRP A 145 -10.58 8.94 -29.04
C TRP A 145 -10.05 9.88 -30.13
N ALA A 146 -8.97 10.62 -29.86
CA ALA A 146 -8.30 11.49 -30.84
C ALA A 146 -7.72 10.71 -32.04
N ALA A 147 -7.25 9.48 -31.82
CA ALA A 147 -6.79 8.57 -32.87
C ALA A 147 -7.93 7.86 -33.64
N SER A 148 -9.20 8.15 -33.31
CA SER A 148 -10.42 7.58 -33.91
C SER A 148 -10.71 6.05 -33.76
N PRO A 149 -10.20 5.29 -32.77
CA PRO A 149 -10.80 4.03 -32.33
C PRO A 149 -12.06 4.28 -31.49
N SER A 150 -12.89 3.24 -31.35
CA SER A 150 -13.92 3.20 -30.30
C SER A 150 -13.30 2.65 -29.01
N SER A 151 -13.87 2.99 -27.87
CA SER A 151 -13.41 2.50 -26.58
C SER A 151 -14.56 2.01 -25.70
N VAL A 152 -14.25 1.10 -24.80
CA VAL A 152 -15.14 0.66 -23.73
C VAL A 152 -14.46 0.91 -22.40
N LEU A 153 -15.22 1.39 -21.41
CA LEU A 153 -14.85 1.50 -20.01
C LEU A 153 -15.84 0.66 -19.19
N ILE A 154 -15.33 -0.29 -18.40
CA ILE A 154 -16.12 -1.16 -17.52
C ILE A 154 -15.70 -0.87 -16.08
N LEU A 155 -16.66 -0.49 -15.25
CA LEU A 155 -16.44 -0.19 -13.84
C LEU A 155 -16.96 -1.39 -13.04
N LEU A 156 -16.05 -2.22 -12.55
CA LEU A 156 -16.38 -3.38 -11.72
C LEU A 156 -16.63 -2.95 -10.27
N ASP A 157 -17.69 -3.45 -9.66
CA ASP A 157 -18.02 -3.25 -8.25
C ASP A 157 -17.93 -4.57 -7.47
N LEU A 158 -17.32 -4.53 -6.29
CA LEU A 158 -17.25 -5.66 -5.37
C LEU A 158 -18.24 -5.48 -4.22
N SER A 159 -18.94 -6.57 -3.88
CA SER A 159 -19.79 -6.63 -2.69
C SER A 159 -18.95 -6.92 -1.45
N ALA A 160 -18.85 -5.94 -0.54
CA ALA A 160 -18.18 -6.08 0.75
C ALA A 160 -16.73 -6.59 0.62
N ALA A 161 -15.93 -5.91 -0.21
CA ALA A 161 -14.59 -6.35 -0.60
C ALA A 161 -13.67 -6.63 0.59
N PHE A 162 -13.61 -5.72 1.57
CA PHE A 162 -12.76 -5.91 2.75
C PHE A 162 -13.27 -7.02 3.67
N ASP A 163 -14.57 -7.26 3.75
CA ASP A 163 -15.17 -8.24 4.67
C ASP A 163 -15.07 -9.68 4.14
N THR A 164 -14.83 -9.83 2.84
CA THR A 164 -14.80 -11.13 2.13
C THR A 164 -13.40 -11.72 1.97
N VAL A 165 -12.34 -10.98 2.32
CA VAL A 165 -10.94 -11.42 2.22
C VAL A 165 -10.71 -12.72 3.01
N ASP A 166 -10.30 -13.78 2.33
CA ASP A 166 -9.91 -15.03 2.97
C ASP A 166 -8.51 -14.92 3.57
N HIS A 167 -8.37 -15.30 4.85
CA HIS A 167 -7.11 -15.15 5.57
C HIS A 167 -6.03 -16.10 5.05
N SER A 168 -6.39 -17.31 4.63
CA SER A 168 -5.41 -18.31 4.15
C SER A 168 -4.83 -17.90 2.79
N ILE A 169 -5.68 -17.43 1.87
CA ILE A 169 -5.26 -16.92 0.57
C ILE A 169 -4.39 -15.67 0.77
N LEU A 170 -4.78 -14.76 1.67
CA LEU A 170 -3.99 -13.57 1.97
C LEU A 170 -2.59 -13.92 2.49
N LEU A 171 -2.49 -14.82 3.47
CA LEU A 171 -1.20 -15.24 4.03
C LEU A 171 -0.33 -15.93 2.98
N SER A 172 -0.92 -16.74 2.10
CA SER A 172 -0.23 -17.35 0.95
C SER A 172 0.31 -16.28 -0.01
N SER A 173 -0.52 -15.31 -0.38
CA SER A 173 -0.12 -14.20 -1.27
C SER A 173 1.00 -13.33 -0.67
N LEU A 174 0.96 -13.06 0.65
CA LEU A 174 2.02 -12.36 1.36
C LEU A 174 3.33 -13.18 1.35
N SER A 175 3.24 -14.49 1.57
CA SER A 175 4.39 -15.39 1.49
C SER A 175 5.00 -15.42 0.10
N ALA A 176 4.17 -15.51 -0.95
CA ALA A 176 4.59 -15.43 -2.35
C ALA A 176 5.22 -14.07 -2.70
N ALA A 177 4.79 -12.99 -2.05
CA ALA A 177 5.42 -11.67 -2.14
C ALA A 177 6.74 -11.54 -1.33
N GLY A 178 7.19 -12.62 -0.69
CA GLY A 178 8.45 -12.68 0.05
C GLY A 178 8.34 -12.22 1.51
N ILE A 179 7.13 -12.07 2.04
CA ILE A 179 6.88 -11.76 3.46
C ILE A 179 6.83 -13.07 4.25
N GLY A 180 7.78 -13.27 5.16
CA GLY A 180 7.89 -14.50 5.94
C GLY A 180 8.37 -14.28 7.36
N GLY A 181 8.61 -15.38 8.08
CA GLY A 181 9.14 -15.37 9.44
C GLY A 181 8.22 -14.65 10.42
N SER A 182 8.81 -13.86 11.33
CA SER A 182 8.06 -13.17 12.39
C SER A 182 7.05 -12.15 11.88
N ALA A 183 7.29 -11.55 10.70
CA ALA A 183 6.35 -10.60 10.11
C ALA A 183 5.06 -11.28 9.65
N LEU A 184 5.16 -12.42 8.96
CA LEU A 184 3.99 -13.19 8.51
C LEU A 184 3.25 -13.77 9.71
N ALA A 185 3.96 -14.34 10.69
CA ALA A 185 3.36 -14.86 11.92
C ALA A 185 2.61 -13.77 12.73
N TRP A 186 3.14 -12.54 12.73
CA TRP A 186 2.45 -11.41 13.35
C TRP A 186 1.17 -11.03 12.60
N ILE A 187 1.16 -11.04 11.26
CA ILE A 187 -0.05 -10.79 10.45
C ILE A 187 -1.08 -11.90 10.68
N GLU A 188 -0.66 -13.16 10.71
CA GLU A 188 -1.53 -14.30 11.03
C GLU A 188 -2.17 -14.15 12.40
N SER A 189 -1.38 -13.82 13.42
CA SER A 189 -1.89 -13.53 14.77
C SER A 189 -2.81 -12.32 14.81
N TYR A 190 -2.57 -11.29 13.99
CA TYR A 190 -3.41 -10.10 13.89
C TYR A 190 -4.80 -10.40 13.31
N LEU A 191 -4.92 -11.41 12.45
CA LEU A 191 -6.18 -11.80 11.79
C LEU A 191 -6.93 -12.91 12.54
N SER A 192 -6.21 -13.75 13.28
CA SER A 192 -6.74 -14.95 13.96
C SER A 192 -7.55 -14.64 15.22
N GLU A 193 -8.45 -15.57 15.58
CA GLU A 193 -9.23 -15.57 16.85
C GLU A 193 -10.05 -14.29 17.10
N ARG A 194 -10.44 -13.60 16.02
CA ARG A 194 -11.28 -12.40 16.10
C ARG A 194 -12.75 -12.77 16.20
N SER A 195 -13.53 -11.93 16.86
CA SER A 195 -14.99 -12.06 16.93
C SER A 195 -15.67 -10.70 16.85
N SER A 196 -16.91 -10.68 16.37
CA SER A 196 -17.80 -9.52 16.38
C SER A 196 -19.05 -9.77 17.22
N GLN A 197 -19.62 -8.68 17.76
CA GLN A 197 -20.87 -8.65 18.50
C GLN A 197 -21.66 -7.42 18.09
N VAL A 198 -22.99 -7.50 18.17
CA VAL A 198 -23.89 -6.39 17.88
C VAL A 198 -24.58 -5.95 19.17
N THR A 199 -24.55 -4.65 19.44
CA THR A 199 -25.28 -4.05 20.56
C THR A 199 -26.46 -3.24 20.05
N TRP A 200 -27.66 -3.59 20.48
CA TRP A 200 -28.89 -2.89 20.12
C TRP A 200 -29.79 -2.69 21.34
N ALA A 201 -30.20 -1.44 21.59
CA ALA A 201 -31.06 -1.07 22.72
C ALA A 201 -30.59 -1.64 24.07
N GLY A 202 -29.28 -1.59 24.33
CA GLY A 202 -28.67 -2.10 25.56
C GLY A 202 -28.53 -3.63 25.65
N LYS A 203 -28.96 -4.37 24.62
CA LYS A 203 -28.75 -5.82 24.52
C LYS A 203 -27.56 -6.13 23.62
N VAL A 204 -26.74 -7.11 23.99
CA VAL A 204 -25.55 -7.54 23.25
C VAL A 204 -25.77 -8.95 22.72
N SER A 205 -25.41 -9.19 21.46
CA SER A 205 -25.47 -10.53 20.85
C SER A 205 -24.38 -11.46 21.41
N ALA A 206 -24.54 -12.77 21.20
CA ALA A 206 -23.43 -13.71 21.39
C ALA A 206 -22.24 -13.32 20.46
N PRO A 207 -20.99 -13.57 20.88
CA PRO A 207 -19.83 -13.36 20.02
C PRO A 207 -19.87 -14.30 18.83
N ARG A 208 -19.63 -13.75 17.63
CA ARG A 208 -19.52 -14.52 16.40
C ARG A 208 -18.08 -14.45 15.90
N PRO A 209 -17.41 -15.58 15.63
CA PRO A 209 -16.05 -15.55 15.10
C PRO A 209 -16.01 -14.89 13.72
N LEU A 210 -14.95 -14.12 13.46
CA LEU A 210 -14.64 -13.48 12.19
C LEU A 210 -13.56 -14.33 11.49
N THR A 211 -14.00 -15.24 10.62
CA THR A 211 -13.11 -16.16 9.89
C THR A 211 -12.62 -15.58 8.56
N THR A 212 -13.21 -14.47 8.11
CA THR A 212 -12.82 -13.74 6.90
C THR A 212 -12.84 -12.24 7.19
N GLY A 213 -12.22 -11.51 6.29
CA GLY A 213 -12.26 -10.07 6.24
C GLY A 213 -11.11 -9.40 6.96
N LEU A 214 -10.82 -8.18 6.53
CA LEU A 214 -9.84 -7.30 7.12
C LEU A 214 -10.51 -6.40 8.16
N PRO A 215 -9.84 -6.06 9.27
CA PRO A 215 -10.37 -5.07 10.20
C PRO A 215 -10.63 -3.73 9.50
N GLN A 216 -11.89 -3.28 9.54
CA GLN A 216 -12.27 -1.96 9.06
C GLN A 216 -11.55 -0.87 9.84
N ASP A 217 -11.25 0.24 9.18
CA ASP A 217 -10.46 1.36 9.71
C ASP A 217 -9.03 0.98 10.18
N SER A 218 -8.54 -0.20 9.83
CA SER A 218 -7.15 -0.57 10.09
C SER A 218 -6.18 0.13 9.14
N VAL A 219 -5.03 0.53 9.67
CA VAL A 219 -3.93 1.10 8.87
C VAL A 219 -3.39 0.09 7.85
N LEU A 220 -3.42 -1.20 8.18
CA LEU A 220 -2.88 -2.26 7.32
C LEU A 220 -3.87 -2.81 6.30
N GLY A 221 -5.18 -2.68 6.54
CA GLY A 221 -6.23 -3.22 5.67
C GLY A 221 -6.00 -2.89 4.20
N PRO A 222 -5.82 -1.61 3.83
CA PRO A 222 -5.52 -1.22 2.46
C PRO A 222 -4.34 -1.92 1.80
N LEU A 223 -3.23 -2.06 2.53
CA LEU A 223 -2.00 -2.67 2.02
C LEU A 223 -2.19 -4.19 1.84
N LEU A 224 -2.86 -4.83 2.80
CA LEU A 224 -3.20 -6.24 2.74
C LEU A 224 -4.13 -6.52 1.56
N PHE A 225 -5.16 -5.71 1.36
CA PHE A 225 -6.08 -5.84 0.23
C PHE A 225 -5.39 -5.61 -1.13
N SER A 226 -4.50 -4.63 -1.22
CA SER A 226 -3.71 -4.40 -2.44
C SER A 226 -2.80 -5.58 -2.79
N THR A 227 -2.27 -6.27 -1.77
CA THR A 227 -1.46 -7.48 -1.98
C THR A 227 -2.33 -8.67 -2.35
N TYR A 228 -3.51 -8.79 -1.75
CA TYR A 228 -4.51 -9.83 -2.03
C TYR A 228 -4.97 -9.82 -3.50
N THR A 229 -5.18 -8.63 -4.05
CA THR A 229 -5.72 -8.43 -5.40
C THR A 229 -4.67 -8.30 -6.49
N LYS A 230 -3.38 -8.31 -6.15
CA LYS A 230 -2.28 -8.11 -7.12
C LYS A 230 -2.31 -9.10 -8.29
N SER A 231 -2.72 -10.35 -8.06
CA SER A 231 -2.74 -11.38 -9.09
C SER A 231 -3.88 -11.23 -10.10
N LEU A 232 -4.81 -10.29 -9.90
CA LEU A 232 -5.88 -9.96 -10.85
C LEU A 232 -5.33 -9.30 -12.13
N GLY A 233 -4.31 -8.45 -12.00
CA GLY A 233 -3.74 -7.70 -13.12
C GLY A 233 -3.34 -8.57 -14.33
N PRO A 234 -2.53 -9.63 -14.13
CA PRO A 234 -2.19 -10.58 -15.20
C PRO A 234 -3.39 -11.28 -15.84
N VAL A 235 -4.48 -11.54 -15.09
CA VAL A 235 -5.70 -12.12 -15.64
C VAL A 235 -6.34 -11.17 -16.64
N ILE A 236 -6.38 -9.87 -16.30
CA ILE A 236 -6.96 -8.83 -17.18
C ILE A 236 -6.11 -8.66 -18.46
N THR A 237 -4.79 -8.52 -18.29
CA THR A 237 -3.89 -8.21 -19.42
C THR A 237 -3.71 -9.39 -20.38
N ALA A 238 -3.96 -10.63 -19.93
CA ALA A 238 -3.99 -11.81 -20.80
C ALA A 238 -5.02 -11.70 -21.93
N HIS A 239 -6.07 -10.89 -21.75
CA HIS A 239 -7.10 -10.62 -22.76
C HIS A 239 -6.85 -9.34 -23.57
N GLY A 240 -5.72 -8.66 -23.34
CA GLY A 240 -5.37 -7.40 -23.99
C GLY A 240 -6.15 -6.18 -23.47
N LEU A 241 -6.84 -6.29 -22.34
CA LEU A 241 -7.48 -5.17 -21.67
C LEU A 241 -6.46 -4.44 -20.80
N SER A 242 -6.58 -3.12 -20.77
CA SER A 242 -5.90 -2.29 -19.78
C SER A 242 -6.80 -2.11 -18.57
N TYR A 243 -6.20 -1.83 -17.42
CA TYR A 243 -6.96 -1.59 -16.20
C TYR A 243 -6.29 -0.58 -15.29
N HIS A 244 -7.08 -0.09 -14.35
CA HIS A 244 -6.61 0.73 -13.26
C HIS A 244 -7.47 0.47 -12.02
N CYS A 245 -6.81 0.22 -10.90
CA CYS A 245 -7.45 -0.07 -9.63
C CYS A 245 -7.31 1.11 -8.67
N TYR A 246 -8.35 1.33 -7.87
CA TYR A 246 -8.30 2.20 -6.71
C TYR A 246 -8.98 1.51 -5.55
N ALA A 247 -8.19 0.94 -4.64
CA ALA A 247 -8.70 0.03 -3.61
C ALA A 247 -9.44 -1.15 -4.26
N ASP A 248 -10.72 -1.35 -3.92
CA ASP A 248 -11.63 -2.35 -4.46
C ASP A 248 -12.28 -1.96 -5.79
N ASP A 249 -12.27 -0.68 -6.16
CA ASP A 249 -12.77 -0.22 -7.46
C ASP A 249 -11.80 -0.63 -8.57
N THR A 250 -12.29 -1.40 -9.55
CA THR A 250 -11.50 -1.87 -10.69
C THR A 250 -12.08 -1.35 -12.00
N GLN A 251 -11.28 -0.58 -12.73
CA GLN A 251 -11.67 0.03 -14.01
C GLN A 251 -10.98 -0.75 -15.13
N LEU A 252 -11.75 -1.36 -16.02
CA LEU A 252 -11.22 -2.01 -17.23
C LEU A 252 -11.48 -1.12 -18.43
N PHE A 253 -10.52 -1.02 -19.35
CA PHE A 253 -10.74 -0.28 -20.59
C PHE A 253 -10.01 -0.91 -21.76
N LEU A 254 -10.65 -0.80 -22.93
CA LEU A 254 -10.16 -1.34 -24.19
C LEU A 254 -10.52 -0.38 -25.32
N SER A 255 -9.51 0.00 -26.10
CA SER A 255 -9.69 0.74 -27.35
C SER A 255 -9.51 -0.20 -28.53
N PHE A 256 -10.37 -0.08 -29.53
CA PHE A 256 -10.45 -1.02 -30.65
C PHE A 256 -10.96 -0.34 -31.93
N SER A 257 -10.69 -0.97 -33.07
CA SER A 257 -11.26 -0.52 -34.35
C SER A 257 -12.78 -0.67 -34.34
N PRO A 258 -13.57 0.30 -34.82
CA PRO A 258 -15.02 0.15 -34.97
C PRO A 258 -15.46 -1.07 -35.81
N SER A 259 -14.57 -1.60 -36.65
CA SER A 259 -14.78 -2.80 -37.46
C SER A 259 -14.46 -4.12 -36.75
N ASP A 260 -13.93 -4.07 -35.53
CA ASP A 260 -13.51 -5.26 -34.79
C ASP A 260 -14.73 -5.99 -34.19
N THR A 261 -15.08 -7.12 -34.79
CA THR A 261 -16.22 -7.95 -34.39
C THR A 261 -15.92 -8.88 -33.20
N GLN A 262 -14.65 -9.02 -32.81
CA GLN A 262 -14.23 -9.93 -31.73
C GLN A 262 -14.23 -9.25 -30.35
N VAL A 263 -14.47 -7.94 -30.29
CA VAL A 263 -14.43 -7.13 -29.06
C VAL A 263 -15.35 -7.69 -27.98
N SER A 264 -16.61 -7.98 -28.31
CA SER A 264 -17.57 -8.53 -27.34
C SER A 264 -17.13 -9.89 -26.81
N ALA A 265 -16.55 -10.74 -27.67
CA ALA A 265 -16.04 -12.05 -27.25
C ALA A 265 -14.82 -11.94 -26.32
N ARG A 266 -13.86 -11.04 -26.63
CA ARG A 266 -12.69 -10.80 -25.77
C ARG A 266 -13.09 -10.23 -24.41
N ILE A 267 -13.96 -9.22 -24.39
CA ILE A 267 -14.45 -8.64 -23.14
C ILE A 267 -15.18 -9.70 -22.31
N SER A 268 -16.06 -10.48 -22.93
CA SER A 268 -16.82 -11.52 -22.23
C SER A 268 -15.91 -12.64 -21.70
N ALA A 269 -14.85 -13.01 -22.43
CA ALA A 269 -13.85 -13.96 -21.96
C ALA A 269 -13.06 -13.40 -20.76
N CYS A 270 -12.64 -12.14 -20.84
CA CYS A 270 -11.97 -11.45 -19.74
C CYS A 270 -12.83 -11.38 -18.49
N LEU A 271 -14.09 -10.94 -18.61
CA LEU A 271 -15.03 -10.88 -17.48
C LEU A 271 -15.29 -12.25 -16.85
N ARG A 272 -15.33 -13.32 -17.65
CA ARG A 272 -15.48 -14.69 -17.15
C ARG A 272 -14.28 -15.14 -16.33
N ASP A 273 -13.07 -14.86 -16.81
CA ASP A 273 -11.84 -15.23 -16.11
C ASP A 273 -11.63 -14.37 -14.86
N ILE A 274 -12.02 -13.09 -14.90
CA ILE A 274 -12.08 -12.23 -13.70
C ILE A 274 -13.08 -12.80 -12.69
N GLN A 275 -14.29 -13.18 -13.11
CA GLN A 275 -15.29 -13.77 -12.22
C GLN A 275 -14.75 -15.05 -11.58
N SER A 276 -14.19 -15.97 -12.37
CA SER A 276 -13.56 -17.20 -11.87
C SER A 276 -12.43 -16.90 -10.89
N TRP A 277 -11.57 -15.92 -11.21
CA TRP A 277 -10.51 -15.48 -10.31
C TRP A 277 -11.07 -14.93 -9.00
N MET A 278 -12.08 -14.06 -9.06
CA MET A 278 -12.74 -13.47 -7.89
C MET A 278 -13.36 -14.55 -7.00
N ASP A 279 -14.08 -15.50 -7.59
CA ASP A 279 -14.70 -16.63 -6.87
C ASP A 279 -13.65 -17.48 -6.15
N ASN A 280 -12.54 -17.80 -6.84
CA ASN A 280 -11.40 -18.52 -6.25
C ASN A 280 -10.69 -17.72 -5.15
N HIS A 281 -10.80 -16.39 -5.17
CA HIS A 281 -10.28 -15.49 -4.13
C HIS A 281 -11.38 -15.06 -3.16
N HIS A 282 -12.54 -15.74 -3.14
CA HIS A 282 -13.66 -15.47 -2.23
C HIS A 282 -14.17 -14.02 -2.30
N LEU A 283 -13.87 -13.30 -3.37
CA LEU A 283 -14.36 -11.95 -3.63
C LEU A 283 -15.66 -12.05 -4.43
N LYS A 284 -16.63 -11.21 -4.07
CA LYS A 284 -17.94 -11.24 -4.72
C LYS A 284 -18.10 -10.05 -5.66
N LEU A 285 -17.96 -10.31 -6.96
CA LEU A 285 -18.31 -9.33 -7.98
C LEU A 285 -19.81 -9.03 -7.95
N ASN A 286 -20.18 -7.79 -8.25
CA ASN A 286 -21.56 -7.30 -8.19
C ASN A 286 -22.08 -6.89 -9.58
N PRO A 287 -22.68 -7.82 -10.34
CA PRO A 287 -23.15 -7.53 -11.68
C PRO A 287 -24.18 -6.40 -11.76
N GLY A 288 -24.99 -6.21 -10.71
CA GLY A 288 -26.01 -5.15 -10.67
C GLY A 288 -25.47 -3.74 -10.44
N LYS A 289 -24.21 -3.61 -10.00
CA LYS A 289 -23.53 -2.31 -9.86
C LYS A 289 -22.37 -2.14 -10.85
N THR A 290 -22.00 -3.18 -11.59
CA THR A 290 -21.04 -3.07 -12.67
C THR A 290 -21.60 -2.21 -13.79
N GLU A 291 -20.92 -1.11 -14.12
CA GLU A 291 -21.34 -0.19 -15.18
C GLU A 291 -20.45 -0.33 -16.43
N LEU A 292 -21.04 -0.12 -17.61
CA LEU A 292 -20.37 -0.21 -18.90
C LEU A 292 -20.60 1.09 -19.67
N ILE A 293 -19.56 1.84 -20.01
CA ILE A 293 -19.63 2.98 -20.93
C ILE A 293 -19.02 2.57 -22.27
N TYR A 294 -19.75 2.82 -23.35
CA TYR A 294 -19.23 2.75 -24.72
C TYR A 294 -18.94 4.15 -25.24
N ILE A 295 -17.68 4.41 -25.63
CA ILE A 295 -17.21 5.67 -26.18
C ILE A 295 -17.00 5.47 -27.69
N PRO A 296 -17.91 5.97 -28.55
CA PRO A 296 -17.81 5.77 -29.99
C PRO A 296 -16.67 6.59 -30.60
N ALA A 297 -16.04 6.04 -31.64
CA ALA A 297 -15.18 6.83 -32.52
C ALA A 297 -15.98 7.97 -33.18
N LEU A 298 -15.31 9.06 -33.55
CA LEU A 298 -15.91 10.24 -34.19
C LEU A 298 -16.78 9.90 -35.40
N THR A 299 -16.34 8.90 -36.18
CA THR A 299 -17.03 8.39 -37.37
C THR A 299 -17.31 6.90 -37.20
N SER A 300 -18.23 6.54 -36.30
CA SER A 300 -18.66 5.14 -36.13
C SER A 300 -20.18 4.98 -36.13
N PRO A 301 -20.71 3.92 -36.77
CA PRO A 301 -22.08 3.50 -36.53
C PRO A 301 -22.22 3.01 -35.07
N PRO A 302 -23.43 3.05 -34.51
CA PRO A 302 -23.69 2.47 -33.19
C PRO A 302 -23.33 0.98 -33.19
N LEU A 303 -22.46 0.58 -32.27
CA LEU A 303 -22.04 -0.82 -32.11
C LEU A 303 -22.96 -1.52 -31.11
N ASN A 304 -23.54 -2.64 -31.52
CA ASN A 304 -24.27 -3.52 -30.62
C ASN A 304 -23.29 -4.42 -29.85
N LEU A 305 -22.83 -3.95 -28.69
CA LEU A 305 -22.03 -4.74 -27.78
C LEU A 305 -22.95 -5.67 -26.97
N SER A 306 -22.87 -6.98 -27.23
CA SER A 306 -23.50 -8.01 -26.39
C SER A 306 -22.47 -8.55 -25.41
N ILE A 307 -22.48 -8.03 -24.19
CA ILE A 307 -21.56 -8.43 -23.12
C ILE A 307 -22.40 -8.89 -21.94
N SER A 308 -22.03 -10.00 -21.31
CA SER A 308 -22.67 -10.49 -20.09
C SER A 308 -21.65 -10.78 -19.01
N LEU A 309 -22.03 -10.54 -17.76
CA LEU A 309 -21.28 -10.90 -16.57
C LEU A 309 -22.08 -11.94 -15.78
N GLY A 310 -21.66 -13.20 -15.88
CA GLY A 310 -22.49 -14.34 -15.49
C GLY A 310 -23.79 -14.33 -16.30
N ASP A 311 -24.93 -14.40 -15.60
CA ASP A 311 -26.27 -14.36 -16.20
C ASP A 311 -26.81 -12.93 -16.42
N THR A 312 -26.04 -11.89 -16.03
CA THR A 312 -26.49 -10.49 -16.10
C THR A 312 -25.96 -9.83 -17.38
N PRO A 313 -26.82 -9.36 -18.30
CA PRO A 313 -26.37 -8.60 -19.46
C PRO A 313 -25.88 -7.22 -19.03
N LEU A 314 -24.70 -6.82 -19.52
CA LEU A 314 -24.15 -5.48 -19.34
C LEU A 314 -24.50 -4.62 -20.54
N THR A 315 -25.50 -3.75 -20.37
CA THR A 315 -25.91 -2.79 -21.39
C THR A 315 -25.11 -1.49 -21.25
N PRO A 316 -24.57 -0.91 -22.34
CA PRO A 316 -23.87 0.36 -22.27
C PRO A 316 -24.77 1.48 -21.73
N THR A 317 -24.29 2.21 -20.73
CA THR A 317 -24.91 3.42 -20.19
C THR A 317 -24.26 4.67 -20.79
N PRO A 318 -25.01 5.77 -20.97
CA PRO A 318 -24.46 7.02 -21.51
C PRO A 318 -23.53 7.73 -20.52
N CYS A 319 -23.71 7.46 -19.22
CA CYS A 319 -22.86 7.95 -18.15
C CYS A 319 -22.76 6.93 -17.01
N ALA A 320 -21.67 7.00 -16.26
CA ALA A 320 -21.40 6.16 -15.09
C ALA A 320 -20.56 6.94 -14.07
N ARG A 321 -20.62 6.55 -12.79
CA ARG A 321 -19.86 7.23 -11.74
C ARG A 321 -18.55 6.51 -11.46
N ASN A 322 -17.43 7.14 -11.83
CA ASN A 322 -16.08 6.62 -11.63
C ASN A 322 -15.35 7.42 -10.54
N LEU A 323 -15.07 6.79 -9.39
CA LEU A 323 -14.33 7.40 -8.26
C LEU A 323 -14.83 8.79 -7.84
N GLY A 324 -16.15 8.98 -7.89
CA GLY A 324 -16.80 10.24 -7.53
C GLY A 324 -17.07 11.19 -8.69
N VAL A 325 -16.51 10.95 -9.88
CA VAL A 325 -16.70 11.76 -11.10
C VAL A 325 -17.71 11.09 -12.03
N VAL A 326 -18.66 11.84 -12.57
CA VAL A 326 -19.58 11.32 -13.59
C VAL A 326 -18.91 11.40 -14.96
N MET A 327 -18.58 10.24 -15.53
CA MET A 327 -18.04 10.15 -16.88
C MET A 327 -19.17 9.94 -17.89
N ASP A 328 -19.14 10.68 -18.99
CA ASP A 328 -20.08 10.52 -20.10
C ASP A 328 -19.39 9.89 -21.32
N ASN A 329 -20.17 9.28 -22.20
CA ASN A 329 -19.68 8.64 -23.43
C ASN A 329 -19.08 9.59 -24.49
N ARG A 330 -19.10 10.91 -24.24
CA ARG A 330 -18.43 11.93 -25.06
C ARG A 330 -17.20 12.50 -24.37
N LEU A 331 -16.85 12.00 -23.17
CA LEU A 331 -15.77 12.50 -22.34
C LEU A 331 -15.83 14.03 -22.11
N SER A 332 -17.03 14.61 -22.11
CA SER A 332 -17.22 16.06 -22.03
C SER A 332 -17.20 16.60 -20.59
N LEU A 333 -17.42 15.71 -19.61
CA LEU A 333 -17.65 16.04 -18.21
C LEU A 333 -18.86 16.95 -17.96
N SER A 334 -19.74 17.15 -18.96
CA SER A 334 -20.85 18.10 -18.88
C SER A 334 -21.82 17.72 -17.76
N GLU A 335 -22.14 16.43 -17.63
CA GLU A 335 -23.04 15.93 -16.58
C GLU A 335 -22.40 16.07 -15.20
N ASN A 336 -21.10 15.80 -15.08
CA ASN A 336 -20.36 16.02 -13.84
C ASN A 336 -20.37 17.49 -13.42
N ILE A 337 -20.11 18.41 -14.35
CA ILE A 337 -20.16 19.85 -14.10
C ILE A 337 -21.56 20.26 -13.64
N ALA A 338 -22.62 19.74 -14.26
CA ALA A 338 -23.99 20.01 -13.86
C ALA A 338 -24.30 19.52 -12.44
N VAL A 339 -23.88 18.30 -12.10
CA VAL A 339 -24.02 17.71 -10.76
C VAL A 339 -23.27 18.54 -9.71
N VAL A 340 -22.00 18.84 -9.94
CA VAL A 340 -21.18 19.65 -9.02
C VAL A 340 -21.77 21.05 -8.87
N THR A 341 -22.18 21.70 -9.96
CA THR A 341 -22.82 23.03 -9.92
C THR A 341 -24.09 23.01 -9.08
N ARG A 342 -24.90 21.96 -9.19
CA ARG A 342 -26.12 21.80 -8.38
C ARG A 342 -25.80 21.70 -6.89
N VAL A 343 -24.80 20.89 -6.52
CA VAL A 343 -24.32 20.76 -5.14
C VAL A 343 -23.77 22.08 -4.61
N CYS A 344 -22.93 22.77 -5.38
CA CYS A 344 -22.37 24.06 -5.01
C CYS A 344 -23.46 25.12 -4.79
N ARG A 345 -24.45 25.22 -5.70
CA ARG A 345 -25.59 26.15 -5.55
C ARG A 345 -26.40 25.84 -4.29
N PHE A 346 -26.66 24.57 -4.00
CA PHE A 346 -27.36 24.15 -2.79
C PHE A 346 -26.59 24.56 -1.52
N LEU A 347 -25.28 24.31 -1.48
CA LEU A 347 -24.43 24.70 -0.34
C LEU A 347 -24.37 26.22 -0.17
N LEU A 348 -24.18 26.98 -1.26
CA LEU A 348 -24.17 28.44 -1.23
C LEU A 348 -25.51 29.03 -0.74
N TYR A 349 -26.63 28.44 -1.18
CA TYR A 349 -27.95 28.82 -0.71
C TYR A 349 -28.10 28.59 0.80
N ASN A 350 -27.67 27.44 1.30
CA ASN A 350 -27.71 27.14 2.75
C ASN A 350 -26.79 28.06 3.56
N ILE A 351 -25.58 28.33 3.07
CA ILE A 351 -24.66 29.31 3.69
C ILE A 351 -25.32 30.69 3.74
N ARG A 352 -25.96 31.13 2.65
CA ARG A 352 -26.70 32.40 2.60
C ARG A 352 -27.82 32.46 3.64
N ARG A 353 -28.56 31.36 3.86
CA ARG A 353 -29.64 31.28 4.86
C ARG A 353 -29.13 31.38 6.30
N ILE A 354 -28.00 30.78 6.61
CA ILE A 354 -27.42 30.82 7.96
C ILE A 354 -26.59 32.07 8.22
N ARG A 355 -26.16 32.78 7.16
CA ARG A 355 -25.32 33.99 7.23
C ARG A 355 -25.76 35.02 8.28
N PRO A 356 -27.07 35.35 8.46
CA PRO A 356 -27.50 36.29 9.50
C PRO A 356 -27.17 35.85 10.92
N PHE A 357 -27.11 34.53 11.16
CA PHE A 357 -26.85 33.92 12.46
C PHE A 357 -25.36 33.64 12.71
N LEU A 358 -24.49 33.84 11.73
CA LEU A 358 -23.05 33.74 11.89
C LEU A 358 -22.50 35.06 12.46
N THR A 359 -21.65 35.00 13.49
CA THR A 359 -20.94 36.18 14.02
C THR A 359 -19.97 36.77 12.98
N ILE A 360 -19.60 38.04 13.13
CA ILE A 360 -18.70 38.74 12.19
C ILE A 360 -17.36 38.00 12.01
N GLY A 361 -16.84 37.34 13.07
CA GLY A 361 -15.63 36.51 12.99
C GLY A 361 -15.78 35.28 12.09
N ALA A 362 -16.96 34.65 12.06
CA ALA A 362 -17.26 33.51 11.18
C ALA A 362 -17.61 33.93 9.74
N ARG A 363 -17.73 35.24 9.46
CA ARG A 363 -18.05 35.77 8.12
C ARG A 363 -16.80 36.04 7.26
N LEU A 364 -15.60 36.00 7.85
CA LEU A 364 -14.34 36.19 7.14
C LEU A 364 -13.65 34.83 6.90
N PRO A 365 -13.18 34.54 5.68
CA PRO A 365 -12.36 33.36 5.45
C PRO A 365 -11.02 33.54 6.19
N GLY A 366 -10.82 32.80 7.29
CA GLY A 366 -9.54 32.74 8.03
C GLY A 366 -9.57 32.97 9.55
N SER A 367 -10.72 33.13 10.22
CA SER A 367 -10.74 33.36 11.68
C SER A 367 -10.91 32.07 12.52
N PRO A 368 -10.08 31.82 13.56
CA PRO A 368 -10.10 30.59 14.35
C PRO A 368 -10.93 30.74 15.64
N ARG A 369 -12.22 31.12 15.57
CA ARG A 369 -13.08 31.11 16.78
C ARG A 369 -14.46 30.51 16.52
N ILE A 370 -14.73 29.42 17.24
CA ILE A 370 -16.02 28.73 17.35
C ILE A 370 -16.99 29.59 18.15
N CYS A 371 -18.23 29.75 17.66
CA CYS A 371 -19.31 30.38 18.43
C CYS A 371 -19.93 29.37 19.41
N PRO A 372 -20.08 29.72 20.70
CA PRO A 372 -20.98 29.02 21.59
C PRO A 372 -22.42 29.47 21.27
N SER A 373 -23.36 28.54 21.27
CA SER A 373 -24.81 28.68 21.01
C SER A 373 -25.23 28.93 19.55
N ILE A 374 -25.44 27.84 18.80
CA ILE A 374 -26.21 27.80 17.55
C ILE A 374 -27.69 27.51 17.91
N PRO A 375 -28.68 28.27 17.40
CA PRO A 375 -30.09 28.00 17.72
C PRO A 375 -30.59 26.65 17.17
N PRO A 376 -31.59 26.00 17.80
CA PRO A 376 -32.01 24.62 17.47
C PRO A 376 -32.38 24.39 16.00
N LYS A 377 -33.00 25.38 15.33
CA LYS A 377 -33.34 25.32 13.90
C LYS A 377 -32.11 25.26 12.98
N ALA A 378 -30.99 25.84 13.39
CA ALA A 378 -29.72 25.76 12.65
C ALA A 378 -29.00 24.42 12.91
N HIS A 379 -29.19 23.80 14.08
CA HIS A 379 -28.72 22.44 14.37
C HIS A 379 -29.34 21.40 13.43
N GLN A 380 -30.65 21.50 13.19
CA GLN A 380 -31.37 20.58 12.29
C GLN A 380 -30.93 20.72 10.83
N THR A 381 -30.58 21.94 10.41
CA THR A 381 -30.05 22.23 9.06
C THR A 381 -28.60 21.77 8.90
N LEU A 382 -27.75 21.94 9.91
CA LEU A 382 -26.36 21.46 9.91
C LEU A 382 -26.27 19.92 9.91
N HIS A 383 -27.17 19.24 10.63
CA HIS A 383 -27.20 17.78 10.72
C HIS A 383 -27.74 17.10 9.45
N THR A 384 -28.61 17.78 8.68
CA THR A 384 -29.10 17.30 7.37
C THR A 384 -28.11 17.57 6.23
N CYS A 385 -27.21 18.55 6.35
CA CYS A 385 -26.39 18.97 5.23
C CYS A 385 -25.08 18.19 5.03
N GLN A 386 -24.71 17.21 5.89
CA GLN A 386 -23.46 16.42 5.84
C GLN A 386 -22.27 17.20 5.23
N ILE A 387 -22.06 18.45 5.66
CA ILE A 387 -21.17 19.40 4.98
C ILE A 387 -19.71 18.95 5.22
N PRO A 388 -18.96 18.47 4.21
CA PRO A 388 -17.55 18.12 4.38
C PRO A 388 -16.67 19.37 4.57
N ALA A 389 -17.17 20.55 4.18
CA ALA A 389 -16.44 21.82 4.23
C ALA A 389 -16.08 22.31 5.64
N PHE A 390 -16.56 21.67 6.72
CA PHE A 390 -16.10 21.96 8.09
C PHE A 390 -14.95 21.04 8.58
N ARG A 391 -14.53 20.04 7.80
CA ARG A 391 -13.33 19.22 8.15
C ARG A 391 -12.01 19.97 7.96
N LEU A 392 -12.01 21.12 7.29
CA LEU A 392 -10.84 21.99 7.10
C LEU A 392 -10.49 22.88 8.31
N LEU A 393 -11.18 22.74 9.45
CA LEU A 393 -10.94 23.52 10.67
C LEU A 393 -10.43 22.71 11.88
N ARG A 394 -9.99 21.46 11.69
CA ARG A 394 -9.17 20.77 12.70
C ARG A 394 -7.69 21.09 12.48
N THR A 395 -7.29 22.31 12.82
CA THR A 395 -5.87 22.55 13.12
C THR A 395 -5.58 21.96 14.50
N THR A 396 -4.46 21.27 14.59
CA THR A 396 -3.86 20.70 15.81
C THR A 396 -3.54 21.82 16.81
N GLY A 397 -4.49 22.16 17.66
CA GLY A 397 -4.23 22.95 18.86
C GLY A 397 -3.69 22.02 19.94
N THR A 398 -2.46 22.27 20.40
CA THR A 398 -1.92 21.67 21.63
C THR A 398 -2.90 21.91 22.79
N PRO A 399 -3.21 20.91 23.62
CA PRO A 399 -4.07 21.11 24.78
C PRO A 399 -3.37 22.04 25.79
N PRO A 400 -4.10 22.94 26.49
CA PRO A 400 -3.51 23.76 27.53
C PRO A 400 -3.03 22.87 28.69
N PRO A 401 -1.97 23.28 29.42
CA PRO A 401 -1.50 22.53 30.58
C PRO A 401 -2.59 22.50 31.66
N PRO A 402 -2.68 21.40 32.44
CA PRO A 402 -3.64 21.31 33.53
C PRO A 402 -3.34 22.38 34.61
N PRO A 403 -4.37 22.87 35.32
CA PRO A 403 -4.17 23.82 36.40
C PRO A 403 -3.34 23.20 37.52
N PRO A 404 -2.57 24.02 38.28
CA PRO A 404 -1.80 23.51 39.41
C PRO A 404 -2.77 22.96 40.45
N THR A 405 -2.67 21.66 40.72
CA THR A 405 -3.30 21.04 41.87
C THR A 405 -2.62 21.54 43.13
N SER A 406 -3.30 22.41 43.87
CA SER A 406 -3.05 22.60 45.29
C SER A 406 -3.55 21.36 46.03
N TYR A 407 -2.64 20.51 46.47
CA TYR A 407 -2.58 19.88 47.80
C TYR A 407 -1.23 19.17 47.95
#